data_AF-A0A969HLB2-F1
#
_entry.id   AF-A0A969HLB2-F1
#
_cell.length_a   1.000
_cell.length_b   1.000
_cell.length_c   1.000
_cell.angle_alpha   90.00
_cell.angle_beta   90.00
_cell.angle_gamma   90.00
#
_symmetry.space_group_name_H-M   'P 1'
#
loop_
_entity.id
_entity.type
_entity.pdbx_description
1 polymer ?
#
loop_
_entity_poly.entity_id
_entity_poly.type
_entity_poly.pdbx_seq_one_letter_code
_entity_poly.pdbx_strand_id
1 'polypeptide(L)'
;MQSLSNPKSERRYDLDWLRVLAFSLLIFYHVGMLFVSWGWHIKNDNISHLMEVPMLFVNQWRMSLLFMISGAATFFAMNKLPSRKLIRERSKRIFLPWCLECWSSYLLKFILSASPRAIRTVTWSFTPVFSNSYRTPREA
;
A
#
# COMPACT_ATOMS: atom_id res chain seq x y z
N MET A 1 30.86 -16.37 -39.17
CA MET A 1 30.29 -16.41 -37.80
C MET A 1 29.93 -14.98 -37.38
N GLN A 2 28.68 -14.54 -37.59
CA GLN A 2 28.22 -13.22 -37.15
C GLN A 2 27.68 -13.37 -35.71
N SER A 3 28.33 -12.71 -34.75
CA SER A 3 27.84 -12.65 -33.37
C SER A 3 26.59 -11.74 -33.33
N LEU A 4 25.42 -12.32 -33.11
CA LEU A 4 24.18 -11.57 -32.86
C LEU A 4 24.31 -10.87 -31.51
N SER A 5 24.78 -9.62 -31.50
CA SER A 5 24.71 -8.75 -30.34
C SER A 5 23.24 -8.47 -30.04
N ASN A 6 22.66 -9.27 -29.15
CA ASN A 6 21.36 -9.01 -28.56
C ASN A 6 21.43 -7.60 -27.94
N PRO A 7 20.64 -6.62 -28.39
CA PRO A 7 20.68 -5.29 -27.81
C PRO A 7 20.29 -5.44 -26.34
N LYS A 8 21.28 -5.36 -25.45
CA LYS A 8 21.05 -5.28 -24.00
C LYS A 8 20.17 -4.06 -23.79
N SER A 9 18.89 -4.31 -23.56
CA SER A 9 17.96 -3.31 -23.05
C SER A 9 18.59 -2.74 -21.78
N GLU A 10 19.18 -1.56 -21.89
CA GLU A 10 19.79 -0.86 -20.77
C GLU A 10 18.71 -0.67 -19.70
N ARG A 11 18.86 -1.41 -18.60
CA ARG A 11 17.99 -1.30 -17.43
C ARG A 11 18.30 0.05 -16.79
N ARG A 12 17.29 0.92 -16.69
CA ARG A 12 17.47 2.26 -16.14
C ARG A 12 17.51 2.17 -14.62
N TYR A 13 18.71 2.20 -14.07
CA TYR A 13 18.94 2.15 -12.63
C TYR A 13 18.34 3.37 -11.92
N ASP A 14 18.27 4.53 -12.55
CA ASP A 14 17.74 5.77 -11.96
C ASP A 14 16.31 5.62 -11.44
N LEU A 15 15.43 4.97 -12.21
CA LEU A 15 14.02 4.74 -11.83
C LEU A 15 13.85 3.68 -10.73
N ASP A 16 14.81 2.78 -10.61
CA ASP A 16 14.85 1.79 -9.53
C ASP A 16 15.38 2.47 -8.24
N TRP A 17 16.41 3.31 -8.34
CA TRP A 17 16.95 4.12 -7.23
C TRP A 17 15.94 5.11 -6.66
N LEU A 18 15.17 5.82 -7.50
CA LEU A 18 14.13 6.75 -7.03
C LEU A 18 13.10 6.05 -6.13
N ARG A 19 12.71 4.82 -6.49
CA ARG A 19 11.79 4.02 -5.67
C ARG A 19 12.43 3.56 -4.38
N VAL A 20 13.68 3.11 -4.42
CA VAL A 20 14.44 2.75 -3.19
C VAL A 20 14.49 3.95 -2.25
N LEU A 21 14.81 5.14 -2.74
CA LEU A 21 14.86 6.35 -1.93
C LEU A 21 13.49 6.70 -1.32
N ALA A 22 12.41 6.61 -2.10
CA ALA A 22 11.06 6.86 -1.61
C ALA A 22 10.62 5.86 -0.52
N PHE A 23 10.91 4.57 -0.69
CA PHE A 23 10.62 3.56 0.33
C PHE A 23 11.51 3.69 1.56
N SER A 24 12.79 4.02 1.40
CA SER A 24 13.69 4.30 2.53
C SER A 24 13.16 5.45 3.39
N LEU A 25 12.73 6.55 2.78
CA LEU A 25 12.11 7.67 3.49
C LEU A 25 10.85 7.23 4.27
N LEU A 26 10.03 6.36 3.67
CA LEU A 26 8.82 5.80 4.31
C LEU A 26 9.16 4.92 5.53
N ILE A 27 10.24 4.15 5.45
CA ILE A 27 10.72 3.33 6.56
C ILE A 27 11.18 4.25 7.71
N PHE A 28 11.97 5.28 7.42
CA PHE A 28 12.37 6.27 8.43
C PHE A 28 11.16 6.95 9.09
N TYR A 29 10.12 7.27 8.32
CA TYR A 29 8.85 7.79 8.85
C TYR A 29 8.18 6.82 9.84
N HIS A 30 8.13 5.53 9.50
CA HIS A 30 7.56 4.51 10.41
C HIS A 30 8.38 4.33 11.69
N VAL A 31 9.72 4.37 11.60
CA VAL A 31 10.58 4.31 12.79
C VAL A 31 10.36 5.55 13.67
N GLY A 32 10.19 6.72 13.06
CA GLY A 32 9.87 7.95 13.79
C GLY A 32 8.53 7.90 14.54
N MET A 33 7.55 7.15 14.05
CA MET A 33 6.23 7.01 14.69
C MET A 33 6.32 6.38 16.09
N LEU A 34 7.41 5.69 16.43
CA LEU A 34 7.67 5.20 17.79
C LEU A 34 7.86 6.33 18.82
N PHE A 35 8.18 7.55 18.36
CA PHE A 35 8.52 8.69 19.20
C PHE A 35 7.48 9.83 19.16
N VAL A 36 6.37 9.67 18.43
CA VAL A 36 5.33 10.71 18.26
C VAL A 36 4.22 10.55 19.32
N SER A 37 3.60 11.65 19.75
CA SER A 37 2.56 11.67 20.80
C SER A 37 1.20 11.06 20.39
N TRP A 38 1.00 10.63 19.14
CA TRP A 38 -0.28 10.09 18.65
C TRP A 38 -0.52 8.62 19.08
N GLY A 39 -1.77 8.16 18.99
CA GLY A 39 -2.21 6.85 19.52
C GLY A 39 -1.58 5.66 18.82
N TRP A 40 -0.43 5.18 19.33
CA TRP A 40 0.22 3.94 18.91
C TRP A 40 0.55 3.07 20.14
N HIS A 41 0.39 1.76 20.00
CA HIS A 41 0.31 0.79 21.12
C HIS A 41 1.63 0.59 21.91
N ILE A 42 2.76 1.09 21.42
CA ILE A 42 4.08 0.97 22.06
C ILE A 42 4.74 2.36 22.01
N LYS A 43 4.97 3.00 23.17
CA LYS A 43 5.60 4.32 23.31
C LYS A 43 6.71 4.29 24.36
N ASN A 44 7.75 5.09 24.11
CA ASN A 44 8.76 5.45 25.10
C ASN A 44 8.25 6.62 25.97
N ASP A 45 8.70 6.70 27.22
CA ASP A 45 8.21 7.65 28.24
C ASP A 45 8.61 9.12 27.96
N ASN A 46 9.63 9.33 27.11
CA ASN A 46 10.13 10.66 26.73
C ASN A 46 9.58 11.06 25.34
N ILE A 47 8.49 11.82 25.33
CA ILE A 47 7.84 12.34 24.12
C ILE A 47 8.45 13.71 23.79
N SER A 48 9.16 13.82 22.66
CA SER A 48 9.74 15.09 22.20
C SER A 48 8.87 15.74 21.12
N HIS A 49 8.29 16.89 21.44
CA HIS A 49 7.47 17.70 20.52
C HIS A 49 8.19 18.07 19.20
N LEU A 50 9.52 18.13 19.24
CA LEU A 50 10.38 18.45 18.10
C LEU A 50 10.37 17.37 17.01
N MET A 51 10.09 16.10 17.35
CA MET A 51 9.99 15.00 16.38
C MET A 51 8.62 14.92 15.69
N GLU A 52 7.63 15.69 16.14
CA GLU A 52 6.32 15.77 15.47
C GLU A 52 6.36 16.59 14.19
N VAL A 53 7.20 17.65 14.16
CA VAL A 53 7.35 18.56 13.02
C VAL A 53 7.79 17.83 11.74
N PRO A 54 8.88 17.02 11.73
CA PRO A 54 9.26 16.27 10.54
C PRO A 54 8.21 15.21 10.16
N MET A 55 7.46 14.67 11.12
CA MET A 55 6.40 13.70 10.86
C MET A 55 5.27 14.30 10.02
N LEU A 56 4.78 15.48 10.42
CA LEU A 56 3.69 16.17 9.70
C LEU A 56 4.12 16.54 8.27
N PHE A 57 5.37 16.96 8.10
CA PHE A 57 5.92 17.28 6.80
C PHE A 57 5.98 16.07 5.85
N VAL A 58 6.51 14.94 6.33
CA VAL A 58 6.59 13.71 5.52
C VAL A 58 5.21 13.13 5.24
N ASN A 59 4.25 13.27 6.16
CA ASN A 59 2.87 12.85 5.97
C ASN A 59 2.27 13.51 4.70
N GLN A 60 2.44 14.83 4.54
CA GLN A 60 1.96 15.54 3.36
C GLN A 60 2.67 15.11 2.06
N TRP A 61 3.97 14.79 2.14
CA TRP A 61 4.79 14.53 0.97
C TRP A 61 4.78 13.08 0.49
N ARG A 62 4.48 12.10 1.35
CA ARG A 62 4.61 10.67 1.02
C ARG A 62 3.83 10.28 -0.24
N MET A 63 2.58 10.72 -0.37
CA MET A 63 1.72 10.35 -1.49
C MET A 63 2.11 11.09 -2.76
N SER A 64 2.48 12.37 -2.65
CA SER A 64 2.94 13.20 -3.77
C SER A 64 4.24 12.65 -4.40
N LEU A 65 5.20 12.22 -3.57
CA LEU A 65 6.46 11.61 -4.04
C LEU A 65 6.20 10.30 -4.81
N LEU A 66 5.38 9.41 -4.24
CA LEU A 66 5.05 8.14 -4.88
C LEU A 66 4.32 8.35 -6.22
N PHE A 67 3.41 9.33 -6.28
CA PHE A 67 2.68 9.65 -7.50
C PHE A 67 3.60 10.24 -8.58
N MET A 68 4.49 11.16 -8.21
CA MET A 68 5.47 11.76 -9.12
C MET A 68 6.41 10.71 -9.71
N ILE A 69 6.96 9.80 -8.88
CA ILE A 69 7.85 8.73 -9.33
C ILE A 69 7.10 7.72 -10.22
N SER A 70 5.85 7.37 -9.87
CA SER A 70 4.99 6.51 -10.69
C SER A 70 4.66 7.12 -12.05
N GLY A 71 4.40 8.44 -12.08
CA GLY A 71 4.17 9.21 -13.30
C GLY A 71 5.40 9.22 -14.22
N ALA A 72 6.57 9.57 -13.68
CA ALA A 72 7.83 9.54 -14.42
C ALA A 72 8.12 8.13 -14.96
N ALA A 73 7.98 7.09 -14.14
CA ALA A 73 8.17 5.71 -14.56
C ALA A 73 7.20 5.29 -15.69
N THR A 74 5.95 5.78 -15.65
CA THR A 74 4.95 5.49 -16.70
C THR A 74 5.23 6.24 -17.99
N PHE A 75 5.63 7.52 -17.93
CA PHE A 75 6.05 8.29 -19.10
C PHE A 75 7.20 7.63 -19.86
N PHE A 76 8.25 7.20 -19.14
CA PHE A 76 9.36 6.50 -19.77
C PHE A 76 8.99 5.11 -20.29
N ALA A 77 8.05 4.41 -19.65
CA ALA A 77 7.57 3.13 -20.13
C ALA A 77 6.74 3.26 -21.42
N MET A 78 5.96 4.34 -21.55
CA MET A 78 5.22 4.67 -22.79
C MET A 78 6.15 5.00 -23.96
N ASN A 79 7.33 5.58 -23.70
CA ASN A 79 8.33 5.82 -24.75
C ASN A 79 8.98 4.53 -25.30
N LYS A 80 8.96 3.42 -24.56
CA LYS A 80 9.58 2.15 -25.00
C LYS A 80 8.59 1.15 -25.61
N LEU A 81 7.30 1.25 -25.28
CA LEU A 81 6.27 0.27 -25.63
C LEU A 81 4.95 0.97 -25.97
N PRO A 82 4.15 0.46 -26.93
CA PRO A 82 2.84 1.03 -27.21
C PRO A 82 1.97 0.98 -25.95
N SER A 83 1.38 2.12 -25.56
CA SER A 83 0.66 2.33 -24.30
C SER A 83 -0.39 1.25 -24.00
N ARG A 84 -1.06 0.75 -25.05
CA ARG A 84 -2.08 -0.31 -24.96
C ARG A 84 -1.52 -1.67 -24.52
N LYS A 85 -0.27 -1.99 -24.87
CA LYS A 85 0.41 -3.22 -24.44
C LYS A 85 0.85 -3.11 -22.96
N LEU A 86 1.38 -1.95 -22.56
CA LEU A 86 1.75 -1.65 -21.17
C LEU A 86 0.56 -1.78 -20.22
N ILE A 87 -0.56 -1.14 -20.55
CA ILE A 87 -1.78 -1.14 -19.73
C ILE A 87 -2.32 -2.56 -19.62
N ARG A 88 -2.40 -3.31 -20.74
CA ARG A 88 -2.91 -4.68 -20.74
C ARG A 88 -2.08 -5.62 -19.85
N GLU A 89 -0.77 -5.50 -19.86
CA GLU A 89 0.09 -6.35 -19.02
C GLU A 89 -0.01 -5.99 -17.54
N ARG A 90 -0.07 -4.69 -17.21
CA ARG A 90 -0.24 -4.25 -15.81
C ARG A 90 -1.63 -4.60 -15.26
N SER A 91 -2.69 -4.38 -16.04
CA SER A 91 -4.05 -4.74 -15.63
C SER A 91 -4.16 -6.24 -15.36
N LYS A 92 -3.61 -7.10 -16.23
CA LYS A 92 -3.65 -8.56 -15.99
C LYS A 92 -3.01 -8.96 -14.65
N ARG A 93 -1.92 -8.31 -14.26
CA ARG A 93 -1.21 -8.63 -13.01
C ARG A 93 -1.95 -8.13 -11.76
N ILE A 94 -2.75 -7.07 -11.88
CA ILE A 94 -3.59 -6.54 -10.77
C ILE A 94 -4.94 -7.26 -10.69
N PHE A 95 -5.57 -7.54 -11.83
CA PHE A 95 -6.87 -8.21 -11.90
C PHE A 95 -6.80 -9.68 -11.46
N LEU A 96 -5.67 -10.37 -11.69
CA LEU A 96 -5.53 -11.77 -11.31
C LEU A 96 -5.68 -12.01 -9.79
N PRO A 97 -4.94 -11.30 -8.90
CA PRO A 97 -5.15 -11.44 -7.46
C PRO A 97 -6.55 -10.99 -7.02
N TRP A 98 -7.12 -9.97 -7.65
CA TRP A 98 -8.45 -9.46 -7.30
C TRP A 98 -9.57 -10.46 -7.66
N CYS A 99 -9.51 -11.08 -8.84
CA CYS A 99 -10.46 -12.11 -9.24
C CYS A 99 -10.38 -13.36 -8.37
N LEU A 100 -9.17 -13.76 -7.94
CA LEU A 100 -9.00 -14.89 -7.02
C LEU A 100 -9.61 -14.60 -5.64
N GLU A 101 -9.45 -13.37 -5.15
CA GLU A 101 -10.00 -12.94 -3.86
C GLU A 101 -11.53 -12.87 -3.90
N CYS A 102 -12.10 -12.23 -4.93
CA CYS A 102 -13.55 -12.26 -5.16
C CYS A 102 -14.06 -13.70 -5.31
N TRP A 103 -13.40 -14.54 -6.10
CA TRP A 103 -13.80 -15.95 -6.27
C TRP A 103 -13.82 -16.69 -4.93
N SER A 104 -12.77 -16.55 -4.13
CA SER A 104 -12.67 -17.19 -2.81
C SER A 104 -13.77 -16.71 -1.85
N SER A 105 -14.04 -15.40 -1.82
CA SER A 105 -15.09 -14.81 -0.99
C SER A 105 -16.50 -15.22 -1.42
N TYR A 106 -16.76 -15.31 -2.73
CA TYR A 106 -18.03 -15.79 -3.28
C TYR A 106 -18.22 -17.30 -3.08
N LEU A 107 -17.16 -18.10 -3.27
CA LEU A 107 -17.17 -19.54 -3.03
C LEU A 107 -17.49 -19.85 -1.57
N LEU A 108 -16.92 -19.10 -0.62
CA LEU A 108 -17.20 -19.27 0.79
C LEU A 108 -18.67 -18.97 1.12
N LYS A 109 -19.25 -17.89 0.57
CA LYS A 109 -20.68 -17.56 0.72
C LYS A 109 -21.58 -18.64 0.12
N PHE A 110 -21.20 -19.20 -1.03
CA PHE A 110 -21.95 -20.27 -1.71
C PHE A 110 -21.92 -21.59 -0.91
N ILE A 111 -20.76 -22.00 -0.40
CA ILE A 111 -20.61 -23.20 0.43
C ILE A 111 -21.37 -23.03 1.76
N LEU A 112 -21.29 -21.85 2.38
CA LEU A 112 -22.06 -21.55 3.61
C LEU A 112 -23.56 -21.55 3.35
N SER A 113 -24.02 -21.10 2.17
CA SER A 113 -25.43 -21.21 1.75
C SER A 113 -25.89 -22.66 1.58
N ALA A 114 -24.99 -23.61 1.35
CA ALA A 114 -25.32 -25.02 1.17
C ALA A 114 -25.36 -25.82 2.49
N SER A 115 -24.91 -25.23 3.61
CA SER A 115 -24.84 -25.88 4.93
C SER A 115 -25.67 -25.08 5.96
N PRO A 116 -26.89 -25.52 6.33
CA PRO A 116 -27.73 -24.84 7.32
C PRO A 116 -27.20 -24.87 8.77
N ARG A 117 -26.14 -25.65 9.08
CA ARG A 117 -25.69 -25.90 10.47
C ARG A 117 -24.36 -25.24 10.88
N ALA A 118 -23.58 -24.68 9.96
CA ALA A 118 -22.24 -24.14 10.24
C ALA A 118 -22.16 -22.59 10.31
N ILE A 119 -23.31 -21.92 10.39
CA ILE A 119 -23.42 -20.46 10.31
C ILE A 119 -23.46 -19.85 11.71
N ARG A 120 -22.30 -19.77 12.39
CA ARG A 120 -22.14 -18.82 13.51
C ARG A 120 -20.70 -18.34 13.73
N THR A 121 -19.68 -19.05 13.23
CA THR A 121 -18.28 -18.75 13.57
C THR A 121 -17.43 -18.20 12.41
N VAL A 122 -17.91 -18.29 11.16
CA VAL A 122 -17.12 -17.96 9.95
C VAL A 122 -17.61 -16.67 9.25
N THR A 123 -18.52 -15.91 9.86
CA THR A 123 -18.83 -14.55 9.38
C THR A 123 -17.92 -13.59 10.14
N TRP A 124 -16.81 -13.23 9.51
CA TRP A 124 -15.89 -12.14 9.88
C TRP A 124 -16.56 -11.05 10.73
N SER A 125 -16.49 -11.16 12.05
CA SER A 125 -16.75 -10.07 12.99
C SER A 125 -15.56 -9.11 12.96
N PHE A 126 -15.34 -8.52 11.80
CA PHE A 126 -14.59 -7.27 11.65
C PHE A 126 -15.61 -6.12 11.58
N THR A 127 -16.54 -6.08 12.53
CA THR A 127 -17.22 -4.83 12.86
C THR A 127 -16.16 -3.90 13.44
N PRO A 128 -16.01 -2.67 12.91
CA PRO A 128 -14.94 -1.79 13.30
C PRO A 128 -15.05 -1.43 14.78
N VAL A 129 -14.01 -1.73 15.56
CA VAL A 129 -13.69 -1.10 16.85
C VAL A 129 -13.30 0.36 16.61
N PHE A 130 -14.19 1.13 15.97
CA PHE A 130 -14.00 2.55 15.67
C PHE A 130 -15.24 3.40 15.96
N SER A 131 -16.34 2.79 16.44
CA SER A 131 -17.58 3.52 16.71
C SER A 131 -17.75 4.02 18.16
N ASN A 132 -16.85 3.67 19.10
CA ASN A 132 -17.11 3.89 20.54
C ASN A 132 -16.21 4.95 21.22
N SER A 133 -15.54 5.83 20.48
CA SER A 133 -14.60 6.79 21.09
C SER A 133 -15.16 8.21 21.34
N TYR A 134 -16.44 8.47 21.05
CA TYR A 134 -17.06 9.81 21.23
C TYR A 134 -18.19 9.85 22.27
N ARG A 135 -18.25 8.91 23.21
CA ARG A 135 -19.14 9.04 24.37
C ARG A 135 -18.50 9.96 25.40
N THR A 136 -18.74 11.26 25.28
CA THR A 136 -18.42 12.25 26.32
C THR A 136 -19.22 11.91 27.59
N PRO A 137 -18.63 12.04 28.80
CA PRO A 137 -19.42 12.03 30.03
C PRO A 137 -20.11 13.39 30.13
N ARG A 138 -21.43 13.41 29.91
CA ARG A 138 -22.27 14.54 30.31
C ARG A 138 -22.97 14.16 31.61
N GLU A 139 -22.28 14.26 32.73
CA GLU A 139 -22.89 14.41 34.08
C GLU A 139 -21.89 15.11 35.01
N ALA A 140 -22.14 16.39 35.25
CA ALA A 140 -21.87 17.12 36.49
C ALA A 140 -22.92 18.23 36.58
#